data_AF-A3LWB0-F1
#
_entry.id   AF-A3LWB0-F1
#
_cell.length_a   1.000
_cell.length_b   1.000
_cell.length_c   1.000
_cell.angle_alpha   90.00
_cell.angle_beta   90.00
_cell.angle_gamma   90.00
#
_symmetry.space_group_name_H-M   'P 1'
#
loop_
_entity.id
_entity.type
_entity.pdbx_description
1 polymer ?
#
loop_
_entity_poly.entity_id
_entity_poly.type
_entity_poly.pdbx_seq_one_letter_code
_entity_poly.pdbx_strand_id
1 'polypeptide(L)'
;MSQLPIRWQQHQLSDKEFIYGFHSDPEDLSIGFYVTDFATVWIQRLEGSSFLQVASSYGFEDLSPSRIRVLFELMEQSIYDTDTVKFRFEPGDSICSVSIGSKDINWDFSLVAQDQRDSVRFLSSLNYQQFANHKYLLYAIEDLKKTIEVKDTYIRFLTENFKQSHGTELLSKYKKNNRNDTKYITKFNDEKWQQCIDLAYKKNRNSSPPDRRSKQDIEASIRDIRSW
;
A
#
# COMPACT_ATOMS: atom_id res chain seq x y z
N MET A 1 19.64 2.19 10.35
CA MET A 1 18.47 3.06 10.07
C MET A 1 17.25 2.24 10.39
N SER A 2 16.30 2.74 11.18
CA SER A 2 15.12 1.96 11.55
C SER A 2 14.25 1.69 10.32
N GLN A 3 13.95 0.43 10.05
CA GLN A 3 13.07 0.04 8.95
C GLN A 3 11.64 0.49 9.25
N LEU A 4 11.00 1.13 8.26
CA LEU A 4 9.60 1.52 8.32
C LEU A 4 8.71 0.40 7.78
N PRO A 5 7.44 0.33 8.21
CA PRO A 5 6.44 -0.56 7.62
C PRO A 5 6.39 -0.43 6.10
N ILE A 6 6.34 -1.56 5.42
CA ILE A 6 6.10 -1.59 3.97
C ILE A 6 4.63 -1.26 3.71
N ARG A 7 3.70 -1.72 4.55
CA ARG A 7 2.27 -1.47 4.34
C ARG A 7 1.74 -0.51 5.40
N TRP A 8 0.91 0.43 4.94
CA TRP A 8 0.20 1.36 5.80
C TRP A 8 -1.31 1.15 5.66
N GLN A 9 -2.04 1.34 6.75
CA GLN A 9 -3.50 1.35 6.76
C GLN A 9 -4.00 2.65 7.38
N GLN A 10 -5.13 3.12 6.87
CA GLN A 10 -5.83 4.27 7.39
C GLN A 10 -6.92 3.79 8.34
N HIS A 11 -7.07 4.45 9.48
CA HIS A 11 -8.15 4.22 10.42
C HIS A 11 -8.81 5.54 10.81
N GLN A 12 -10.11 5.47 11.06
CA GLN A 12 -10.87 6.59 11.62
C GLN A 12 -11.52 6.13 12.92
N LEU A 13 -11.15 6.78 14.01
CA LEU A 13 -11.71 6.54 15.34
C LEU A 13 -12.38 7.82 15.84
N SER A 14 -13.70 7.84 15.87
CA SER A 14 -14.50 9.04 16.19
C SER A 14 -14.11 10.22 15.28
N ASP A 15 -13.55 11.29 15.84
CA ASP A 15 -13.10 12.49 15.11
C ASP A 15 -11.61 12.48 14.76
N LYS A 16 -10.89 11.39 15.09
CA LYS A 16 -9.45 11.27 14.81
C LYS A 16 -9.23 10.33 13.63
N GLU A 17 -8.42 10.80 12.69
CA GLU A 17 -8.02 10.05 11.51
C GLU A 17 -6.50 9.90 11.56
N PHE A 18 -6.03 8.67 11.39
CA PHE A 18 -4.61 8.35 11.49
C PHE A 18 -4.26 7.20 10.57
N ILE A 19 -2.97 7.03 10.35
CA ILE A 19 -2.42 5.90 9.62
C ILE A 19 -1.58 5.06 10.59
N TYR A 20 -1.50 3.78 10.31
CA TYR A 20 -0.69 2.86 11.08
C TYR A 20 -0.02 1.83 10.20
N GLY A 21 1.07 1.27 10.69
CA GLY A 21 1.85 0.27 9.98
C GLY A 21 2.61 -0.60 10.94
N PHE A 22 2.85 -1.83 10.52
CA PHE A 22 3.61 -2.81 11.25
C PHE A 22 4.84 -3.24 10.46
N HIS A 23 5.94 -3.39 11.17
CA HIS A 23 7.19 -3.91 10.66
C HIS A 23 7.64 -5.06 11.56
N SER A 24 8.17 -6.10 10.95
CA SER A 24 8.79 -7.22 11.65
C SER A 24 10.01 -7.70 10.89
N ASP A 25 11.08 -8.00 11.61
CA ASP A 25 12.29 -8.63 11.09
C ASP A 25 12.61 -9.91 11.90
N PRO A 26 12.32 -11.10 11.35
CA PRO A 26 12.58 -12.37 12.03
C PRO A 26 14.05 -12.67 12.27
N GLU A 27 14.97 -12.08 11.49
CA GLU A 27 16.41 -12.31 11.64
C GLU A 27 16.97 -11.51 12.83
N ASP A 28 16.54 -10.25 12.94
CA ASP A 28 16.92 -9.35 14.03
C ASP A 28 16.03 -9.50 15.29
N LEU A 29 15.05 -10.40 15.26
CA LEU A 29 14.04 -10.58 16.32
C LEU A 29 13.39 -9.26 16.73
N SER A 30 13.02 -8.46 15.73
CA SER A 30 12.49 -7.13 15.97
C SER A 30 11.08 -6.97 15.42
N ILE A 31 10.26 -6.22 16.16
CA ILE A 31 8.96 -5.76 15.70
C ILE A 31 8.79 -4.28 16.01
N GLY A 32 8.09 -3.58 15.13
CA GLY A 32 7.78 -2.16 15.26
C GLY A 32 6.34 -1.88 14.87
N PHE A 33 5.59 -1.25 15.76
CA PHE A 33 4.26 -0.72 15.46
C PHE A 33 4.32 0.81 15.46
N TYR A 34 3.78 1.39 14.40
CA TYR A 34 3.82 2.82 14.14
C TYR A 34 2.41 3.34 13.91
N VAL A 35 2.08 4.48 14.54
CA VAL A 35 0.83 5.20 14.34
C VAL A 35 1.15 6.68 14.15
N THR A 36 0.50 7.36 13.23
CA THR A 36 0.64 8.82 13.08
C THR A 36 -0.63 9.44 12.54
N ASP A 37 -1.01 10.61 13.07
CA ASP A 37 -2.05 11.48 12.52
C ASP A 37 -1.45 12.67 11.73
N PHE A 38 -0.15 12.58 11.39
CA PHE A 38 0.69 13.61 10.80
C PHE A 38 0.97 14.84 11.67
N ALA A 39 0.39 14.91 12.88
CA ALA A 39 0.76 15.90 13.89
C ALA A 39 1.66 15.28 14.97
N THR A 40 1.32 14.06 15.39
CA THR A 40 2.03 13.27 16.39
C THR A 40 2.37 11.89 15.81
N VAL A 41 3.46 11.31 16.27
CA VAL A 41 3.88 9.95 15.92
C VAL A 41 3.94 9.14 17.22
N TRP A 42 3.29 7.98 17.22
CA TRP A 42 3.40 7.00 18.29
C TRP A 42 4.16 5.78 17.79
N ILE A 43 5.11 5.31 18.57
CA ILE A 43 5.97 4.20 18.20
C ILE A 43 6.11 3.24 19.38
N GLN A 44 6.04 1.94 19.09
CA GLN A 44 6.64 0.92 19.94
C GLN A 44 7.58 0.07 19.09
N ARG A 45 8.80 -0.13 19.58
CA ARG A 45 9.78 -1.05 19.00
C ARG A 45 10.22 -2.04 20.06
N LEU A 46 10.27 -3.31 19.70
CA LEU A 46 10.80 -4.38 20.52
C LEU A 46 11.87 -5.08 19.71
N GLU A 47 13.05 -5.29 20.29
CA GLU A 47 14.21 -5.86 19.61
C GLU A 47 14.86 -6.91 20.49
N GLY A 48 15.27 -8.04 19.90
CA GLY A 48 16.04 -9.09 20.58
C GLY A 48 15.42 -9.55 21.89
N SER A 49 16.13 -9.29 23.00
CA SER A 49 15.71 -9.75 24.33
C SER A 49 14.42 -9.09 24.83
N SER A 50 14.14 -7.83 24.47
CA SER A 50 12.91 -7.17 24.89
C SER A 50 11.69 -7.79 24.20
N PHE A 51 11.83 -8.18 22.93
CA PHE A 51 10.78 -8.91 22.22
C PHE A 51 10.50 -10.25 22.90
N LEU A 52 11.54 -11.05 23.18
CA LEU A 52 11.39 -12.36 23.83
C LEU A 52 10.74 -12.25 25.21
N GLN A 53 11.08 -11.22 25.99
CA GLN A 53 10.48 -10.98 27.30
C GLN A 53 9.00 -10.60 27.21
N VAL A 54 8.62 -9.77 26.23
CA VAL A 54 7.21 -9.44 26.03
C VAL A 54 6.46 -10.68 25.52
N ALA A 55 7.05 -11.43 24.58
CA ALA A 55 6.42 -12.63 24.04
C ALA A 55 6.14 -13.69 25.11
N SER A 56 7.08 -13.92 26.04
CA SER A 56 6.86 -14.84 27.16
C SER A 56 5.73 -14.37 28.08
N SER A 57 5.55 -13.06 28.26
CA SER A 57 4.43 -12.51 29.05
C SER A 57 3.05 -12.78 28.42
N TYR A 58 3.00 -13.02 27.10
CA TYR A 58 1.81 -13.46 26.37
C TYR A 58 1.70 -14.98 26.23
N GLY A 59 2.56 -15.74 26.92
CA GLY A 59 2.53 -17.21 26.92
C GLY A 59 3.28 -17.88 25.77
N PHE A 60 4.07 -17.12 25.00
CA PHE A 60 4.93 -17.68 23.96
C PHE A 60 6.28 -18.10 24.56
N GLU A 61 6.38 -19.36 24.96
CA GLU A 61 7.61 -19.99 25.45
C GLU A 61 8.33 -20.77 24.33
N ASP A 62 9.65 -20.94 24.43
CA ASP A 62 10.48 -21.70 23.48
C ASP A 62 10.25 -21.34 22.00
N LEU A 63 10.44 -20.05 21.70
CA LEU A 63 10.37 -19.49 20.36
C LEU A 63 11.60 -19.92 19.53
N SER A 64 11.47 -21.02 18.78
CA SER A 64 12.44 -21.38 17.74
C SER A 64 12.37 -20.38 16.56
N PRO A 65 13.43 -20.25 15.74
CA PRO A 65 13.43 -19.32 14.59
C PRO A 65 12.23 -19.53 13.65
N SER A 66 11.81 -20.78 13.43
CA SER A 66 10.63 -21.10 12.64
C SER A 66 9.31 -20.64 13.27
N ARG A 67 9.18 -20.74 14.60
CA ARG A 67 7.99 -20.28 15.34
C ARG A 67 7.90 -18.76 15.37
N ILE A 68 9.04 -18.08 15.44
CA ILE A 68 9.10 -16.61 15.41
C ILE A 68 8.59 -16.08 14.07
N ARG A 69 9.01 -16.70 12.96
CA ARG A 69 8.51 -16.34 11.63
C ARG A 69 6.98 -16.49 11.54
N VAL A 70 6.45 -17.63 11.99
CA VAL A 70 4.99 -17.87 12.02
C VAL A 70 4.28 -16.85 12.90
N LEU A 71 4.83 -16.53 14.08
CA LEU A 71 4.27 -15.52 14.97
C LEU A 71 4.21 -14.13 14.30
N PHE A 72 5.28 -13.73 13.60
CA PHE A 72 5.33 -12.45 12.90
C PHE A 72 4.35 -12.41 11.73
N GLU A 73 4.23 -13.49 10.96
CA GLU A 73 3.22 -13.61 9.90
C GLU A 73 1.80 -13.52 10.47
N LEU A 74 1.51 -14.19 11.60
CA LEU A 74 0.21 -14.11 12.27
C LEU A 74 -0.09 -12.71 12.81
N MET A 75 0.91 -12.03 13.39
CA MET A 75 0.78 -10.63 13.82
C MET A 75 0.46 -9.75 12.62
N GLU A 76 1.24 -9.86 11.55
CA GLU A 76 1.08 -9.04 10.34
C GLU A 76 -0.32 -9.24 9.72
N GLN A 77 -0.77 -10.49 9.59
CA GLN A 77 -2.12 -10.81 9.11
C GLN A 77 -3.21 -10.23 10.02
N SER A 78 -3.06 -10.38 11.34
CA SER A 78 -4.02 -9.87 12.33
C SER A 78 -4.04 -8.35 12.41
N ILE A 79 -2.95 -7.66 12.03
CA ILE A 79 -2.89 -6.19 12.02
C ILE A 79 -3.60 -5.62 10.80
N TYR A 80 -3.50 -6.33 9.67
CA TYR A 80 -4.08 -5.86 8.41
C TYR A 80 -5.49 -6.39 8.14
N ASP A 81 -6.01 -7.25 9.02
CA ASP A 81 -7.44 -7.57 9.11
C ASP A 81 -8.15 -6.49 9.94
N THR A 82 -9.21 -5.87 9.38
CA THR A 82 -9.83 -4.67 9.94
C THR A 82 -10.63 -4.92 11.21
N ASP A 83 -11.05 -6.17 11.44
CA ASP A 83 -11.95 -6.51 12.55
C ASP A 83 -11.21 -6.92 13.82
N THR A 84 -9.89 -7.12 13.74
CA THR A 84 -9.05 -7.69 14.80
C THR A 84 -8.23 -6.63 15.55
N VAL A 85 -8.10 -5.41 15.01
CA VAL A 85 -7.30 -4.33 15.62
C VAL A 85 -8.19 -3.32 16.34
N LYS A 86 -7.83 -2.99 17.58
CA LYS A 86 -8.51 -1.97 18.38
C LYS A 86 -7.52 -0.93 18.87
N PHE A 87 -7.87 0.33 18.66
CA PHE A 87 -7.07 1.48 19.08
C PHE A 87 -7.71 2.17 20.30
N ARG A 88 -6.88 2.57 21.25
CA ARG A 88 -7.27 3.41 22.38
C ARG A 88 -6.20 4.47 22.62
N PHE A 89 -6.60 5.74 22.61
CA PHE A 89 -5.71 6.84 22.97
C PHE A 89 -5.98 7.24 24.42
N GLU A 90 -4.92 7.37 25.21
CA GLU A 90 -5.02 7.85 26.59
C GLU A 90 -5.29 9.36 26.64
N PRO A 91 -5.88 9.89 27.72
CA PRO A 91 -6.08 11.33 27.88
C PRO A 91 -4.77 12.10 27.75
N GLY A 92 -4.73 13.05 26.81
CA GLY A 92 -3.52 13.83 26.50
C GLY A 92 -2.66 13.25 25.38
N ASP A 93 -3.10 12.17 24.72
CA ASP A 93 -2.49 11.63 23.50
C ASP A 93 -1.01 11.21 23.67
N SER A 94 -0.55 10.99 24.90
CA SER A 94 0.83 10.58 25.20
C SER A 94 1.08 9.10 24.92
N ILE A 95 0.04 8.27 25.05
CA ILE A 95 0.09 6.83 24.83
C ILE A 95 -1.06 6.41 23.91
N CYS A 96 -0.74 5.57 22.94
CA CYS A 96 -1.69 4.88 22.09
C CYS A 96 -1.57 3.38 22.35
N SER A 97 -2.61 2.77 22.92
CA SER A 97 -2.70 1.32 23.07
C SER A 97 -3.34 0.71 21.83
N VAL A 98 -2.71 -0.34 21.30
CA VAL A 98 -3.22 -1.09 20.14
C VAL A 98 -3.32 -2.56 20.53
N SER A 99 -4.53 -3.08 20.56
CA SER A 99 -4.79 -4.49 20.83
C SER A 99 -5.05 -5.21 19.52
N ILE A 100 -4.32 -6.29 19.27
CA ILE A 100 -4.65 -7.27 18.23
C ILE A 100 -5.26 -8.49 18.90
N GLY A 101 -6.46 -8.86 18.48
CA GLY A 101 -7.18 -10.01 19.01
C GLY A 101 -7.79 -10.83 17.89
N SER A 102 -7.18 -11.97 17.58
CA SER A 102 -7.73 -13.00 16.71
C SER A 102 -7.86 -14.32 17.49
N LYS A 103 -8.33 -15.39 16.82
CA LYS A 103 -8.41 -16.72 17.46
C LYS A 103 -7.03 -17.28 17.82
N ASP A 104 -6.01 -16.86 17.08
CA ASP A 104 -4.67 -17.46 17.11
C ASP A 104 -3.64 -16.58 17.82
N ILE A 105 -3.93 -15.28 17.99
CA ILE A 105 -3.05 -14.34 18.69
C ILE A 105 -3.82 -13.27 19.44
N ASN A 106 -3.37 -12.98 20.67
CA ASN A 106 -3.78 -11.81 21.43
C ASN A 106 -2.52 -11.06 21.90
N TRP A 107 -2.37 -9.80 21.51
CA TRP A 107 -1.19 -9.00 21.82
C TRP A 107 -1.56 -7.53 21.93
N ASP A 108 -1.07 -6.87 22.99
CA ASP A 108 -1.22 -5.44 23.18
C ASP A 108 0.10 -4.70 22.97
N PHE A 109 0.05 -3.69 22.10
CA PHE A 109 1.09 -2.70 21.92
C PHE A 109 0.76 -1.46 22.75
N SER A 110 1.78 -0.90 23.39
CA SER A 110 1.72 0.38 24.09
C SER A 110 2.71 1.33 23.44
N LEU A 111 2.20 2.16 22.53
CA LEU A 111 2.98 3.07 21.73
C LEU A 111 3.08 4.42 22.44
N VAL A 112 4.29 4.97 22.49
CA VAL A 112 4.57 6.24 23.15
C VAL A 112 4.66 7.35 22.12
N ALA A 113 4.06 8.49 22.42
CA ALA A 113 4.19 9.70 21.62
C ALA A 113 5.65 10.14 21.56
N GLN A 114 6.15 10.35 20.35
CA GLN A 114 7.53 10.78 20.11
C GLN A 114 7.65 12.30 20.28
N ASP A 115 8.84 12.76 20.62
CA ASP A 115 9.14 14.19 20.65
C ASP A 115 9.07 14.81 19.24
N GLN A 116 9.14 16.13 19.15
CA GLN A 116 9.08 16.82 17.87
C GLN A 116 10.23 16.45 16.93
N ARG A 117 11.43 16.23 17.48
CA ARG A 117 12.62 15.95 16.68
C ARG A 117 12.51 14.59 15.99
N ASP A 118 12.10 13.58 16.73
CA ASP A 118 11.95 12.23 16.23
C ASP A 118 10.70 12.07 15.37
N SER A 119 9.62 12.81 15.67
CA SER A 119 8.46 12.92 14.78
C SER A 119 8.84 13.49 13.41
N VAL A 120 9.61 14.58 13.36
CA VAL A 120 10.08 15.18 12.09
C VAL A 120 10.96 14.21 11.30
N ARG A 121 11.86 13.50 11.97
CA ARG A 121 12.70 12.47 11.33
C ARG A 121 11.86 11.34 10.76
N PHE A 122 10.91 10.83 11.54
CA PHE A 122 10.00 9.79 11.10
C PHE A 122 9.19 10.22 9.86
N LEU A 123 8.57 11.41 9.90
CA LEU A 123 7.80 11.93 8.77
C LEU A 123 8.68 12.17 7.54
N SER A 124 9.93 12.61 7.72
CA SER A 124 10.90 12.71 6.63
C SER A 124 11.20 11.36 5.99
N SER A 125 11.39 10.32 6.80
CA SER A 125 11.60 8.95 6.30
C SER A 125 10.37 8.38 5.61
N LEU A 126 9.18 8.63 6.16
CA LEU A 126 7.90 8.23 5.55
C LEU A 126 7.71 8.89 4.19
N ASN A 127 7.96 10.20 4.08
CA ASN A 127 7.90 10.91 2.80
C ASN A 127 8.91 10.36 1.79
N TYR A 128 10.13 10.03 2.23
CA TYR A 128 11.12 9.43 1.35
C TYR A 128 10.65 8.07 0.79
N GLN A 129 10.04 7.24 1.64
CA GLN A 129 9.43 5.97 1.23
C GLN A 129 8.31 6.20 0.20
N GLN A 130 7.41 7.16 0.45
CA GLN A 130 6.35 7.51 -0.50
C GLN A 130 6.90 7.98 -1.87
N PHE A 131 7.95 8.80 -1.89
CA PHE A 131 8.58 9.22 -3.14
C PHE A 131 9.27 8.06 -3.87
N ALA A 132 9.90 7.14 -3.14
CA ALA A 132 10.49 5.94 -3.73
C ALA A 132 9.41 5.07 -4.41
N ASN A 133 8.28 4.85 -3.74
CA ASN A 133 7.16 4.09 -4.28
C ASN A 133 6.54 4.80 -5.49
N HIS A 134 6.34 6.11 -5.43
CA HIS A 134 5.86 6.89 -6.55
C HIS A 134 6.77 6.75 -7.78
N LYS A 135 8.09 6.83 -7.59
CA LYS A 135 9.07 6.63 -8.67
C LYS A 135 8.99 5.22 -9.26
N TYR A 136 8.83 4.19 -8.43
CA TYR A 136 8.66 2.82 -8.89
C TYR A 136 7.38 2.64 -9.72
N LEU A 137 6.26 3.22 -9.27
CA LEU A 137 4.99 3.18 -10.01
C LEU A 137 5.11 3.87 -11.37
N LEU A 138 5.78 5.01 -11.45
CA LEU A 138 6.04 5.69 -12.73
C LEU A 138 6.83 4.78 -13.69
N TYR A 139 7.88 4.13 -13.18
CA TYR A 139 8.63 3.16 -13.97
C TYR A 139 7.75 2.00 -14.46
N ALA A 140 6.92 1.42 -13.59
CA ALA A 140 6.01 0.33 -13.95
C ALA A 140 4.97 0.76 -15.00
N ILE A 141 4.45 2.00 -14.90
CA ILE A 141 3.56 2.58 -15.90
C ILE A 141 4.27 2.70 -17.25
N GLU A 142 5.51 3.21 -17.28
CA GLU A 142 6.30 3.31 -18.51
C GLU A 142 6.59 1.95 -19.15
N ASP A 143 6.91 0.93 -18.33
CA ASP A 143 7.15 -0.42 -18.82
C ASP A 143 5.88 -1.07 -19.40
N LEU A 144 4.72 -0.85 -18.76
CA LEU A 144 3.43 -1.27 -19.28
C LEU A 144 3.10 -0.59 -20.62
N LYS A 145 3.36 0.71 -20.74
CA LYS A 145 3.18 1.45 -22.01
C LYS A 145 4.01 0.80 -23.13
N LYS A 146 5.31 0.56 -22.89
CA LYS A 146 6.20 -0.11 -23.86
C LYS A 146 5.70 -1.51 -24.24
N THR A 147 5.25 -2.28 -23.25
CA THR A 147 4.71 -3.63 -23.48
C THR A 147 3.47 -3.59 -24.39
N ILE A 148 2.59 -2.61 -24.20
CA ILE A 148 1.41 -2.41 -25.06
C ILE A 148 1.84 -2.04 -26.48
N GLU A 149 2.82 -1.14 -26.65
CA GLU A 149 3.31 -0.75 -27.98
C GLU A 149 3.95 -1.92 -28.76
N VAL A 150 4.69 -2.79 -28.07
CA VAL A 150 5.25 -4.01 -28.67
C VAL A 150 4.12 -4.96 -29.10
N LYS A 151 3.10 -5.15 -28.25
CA LYS A 151 1.93 -5.96 -28.59
C LYS A 151 1.17 -5.40 -29.79
N ASP A 152 0.96 -4.08 -29.85
CA ASP A 152 0.32 -3.42 -31.00
C ASP A 152 1.11 -3.63 -32.30
N THR A 153 2.43 -3.58 -32.23
CA THR A 153 3.31 -3.84 -33.38
C THR A 153 3.17 -5.29 -33.86
N TYR A 154 3.13 -6.24 -32.94
CA TYR A 154 2.92 -7.65 -33.25
C TYR A 154 1.52 -7.91 -33.84
N ILE A 155 0.47 -7.30 -33.28
CA ILE A 155 -0.90 -7.38 -33.81
C ILE A 155 -0.95 -6.84 -35.25
N ARG A 156 -0.25 -5.73 -35.53
CA ARG A 156 -0.16 -5.18 -36.89
C ARG A 156 0.53 -6.16 -37.84
N PHE A 157 1.67 -6.72 -37.44
CA PHE A 157 2.37 -7.73 -38.22
C PHE A 157 1.48 -8.94 -38.52
N LEU A 158 0.78 -9.49 -37.52
CA LEU A 158 -0.16 -10.59 -37.73
C LEU A 158 -1.29 -10.19 -38.69
N THR A 159 -1.82 -8.98 -38.54
CA THR A 159 -2.87 -8.46 -39.42
C THR A 159 -2.39 -8.32 -40.87
N GLU A 160 -1.16 -7.85 -41.08
CA GLU A 160 -0.56 -7.71 -42.42
C GLU A 160 -0.33 -9.09 -43.08
N ASN A 161 0.25 -10.04 -42.34
CA ASN A 161 0.42 -11.42 -42.83
C ASN A 161 -0.93 -12.08 -43.12
N PHE A 162 -1.91 -11.90 -42.24
CA PHE A 162 -3.24 -12.49 -42.42
C PHE A 162 -3.96 -11.91 -43.65
N LYS A 163 -3.84 -10.60 -43.89
CA LYS A 163 -4.37 -9.95 -45.10
C LYS A 163 -3.71 -10.48 -46.37
N GLN A 164 -2.40 -10.74 -46.34
CA GLN A 164 -1.67 -11.30 -47.47
C GLN A 164 -2.09 -12.75 -47.78
N SER A 165 -2.33 -13.57 -46.75
CA SER A 165 -2.69 -14.99 -46.94
C SER A 165 -4.20 -15.24 -47.22
N HIS A 166 -5.12 -14.47 -46.64
CA HIS A 166 -6.56 -14.78 -46.64
C HIS A 166 -7.46 -13.63 -47.15
N GLY A 167 -6.88 -12.52 -47.61
CA GLY A 167 -7.63 -11.33 -48.01
C GLY A 167 -8.24 -10.55 -46.84
N THR A 168 -9.09 -9.56 -47.13
CA THR A 168 -9.66 -8.63 -46.12
C THR A 168 -11.02 -9.05 -45.56
N GLU A 169 -11.65 -10.09 -46.12
CA GLU A 169 -13.04 -10.46 -45.82
C GLU A 169 -13.25 -10.95 -44.38
N LEU A 170 -12.38 -11.79 -43.85
CA LEU A 170 -12.47 -12.31 -42.48
C LEU A 170 -12.29 -11.22 -41.42
N LEU A 171 -11.33 -10.31 -41.64
CA LEU A 171 -11.11 -9.17 -40.76
C LEU A 171 -12.33 -8.23 -40.75
N SER A 172 -12.99 -8.07 -41.91
CA SER A 172 -14.22 -7.28 -42.03
C SER A 172 -15.41 -7.94 -41.33
N LYS A 173 -15.56 -9.28 -41.42
CA LYS A 173 -16.57 -10.05 -40.69
C LYS A 173 -16.36 -9.97 -39.18
N TYR A 174 -15.12 -10.08 -38.71
CA TYR A 174 -14.81 -9.96 -37.27
C TYR A 174 -15.16 -8.57 -36.71
N LYS A 175 -14.77 -7.49 -37.40
CA LYS A 175 -15.15 -6.12 -37.01
C LYS A 175 -16.66 -5.88 -37.04
N LYS A 176 -17.38 -6.51 -37.98
CA LYS A 176 -18.84 -6.40 -38.10
C LYS A 176 -19.56 -7.12 -36.95
N ASN A 177 -19.03 -8.26 -36.50
CA ASN A 177 -19.59 -9.05 -35.41
C ASN A 177 -19.18 -8.54 -34.02
N ASN A 178 -17.98 -7.95 -33.87
CA ASN A 178 -17.41 -7.49 -32.60
C ASN A 178 -17.24 -5.96 -32.58
N ARG A 179 -18.34 -5.24 -32.79
CA ARG A 179 -18.35 -3.75 -32.80
C ARG A 179 -17.90 -3.12 -31.49
N ASN A 180 -18.18 -3.77 -30.36
CA ASN A 180 -17.77 -3.28 -29.04
C ASN A 180 -16.25 -3.38 -28.85
N ASP A 181 -15.64 -4.45 -29.33
CA ASP A 181 -14.21 -4.70 -29.20
C ASP A 181 -13.38 -3.81 -30.15
N THR A 182 -14.01 -3.32 -31.22
CA THR A 182 -13.37 -2.42 -32.20
C THR A 182 -12.81 -1.15 -31.54
N LYS A 183 -13.40 -0.71 -30.42
CA LYS A 183 -12.93 0.45 -29.65
C LYS A 183 -11.60 0.19 -28.92
N TYR A 184 -11.28 -1.07 -28.63
CA TYR A 184 -10.06 -1.49 -27.95
C TYR A 184 -8.96 -1.98 -28.93
N ILE A 185 -9.27 -2.05 -30.23
CA ILE A 185 -8.35 -2.45 -31.30
C ILE A 185 -7.53 -1.25 -31.82
N THR A 186 -7.77 -0.03 -31.33
CA THR A 186 -7.00 1.14 -31.73
C THR A 186 -5.62 1.12 -31.08
N LYS A 187 -4.59 1.43 -31.88
CA LYS A 187 -3.21 1.58 -31.40
C LYS A 187 -3.16 2.47 -30.15
N PHE A 188 -2.36 2.05 -29.17
CA PHE A 188 -2.01 2.86 -28.02
C PHE A 188 -1.50 4.24 -28.45
N ASN A 189 -2.00 5.26 -27.77
CA ASN A 189 -1.66 6.66 -28.00
C ASN A 189 -1.44 7.32 -26.64
N ASP A 190 -0.21 7.77 -26.41
CA ASP A 190 0.21 8.32 -25.13
C ASP A 190 -0.48 9.65 -24.78
N GLU A 191 -0.76 10.49 -25.78
CA GLU A 191 -1.46 11.77 -25.59
C GLU A 191 -2.90 11.55 -25.14
N LYS A 192 -3.62 10.61 -25.78
CA LYS A 192 -4.99 10.25 -25.38
C LYS A 192 -5.02 9.62 -24.00
N TRP A 193 -4.02 8.79 -23.68
CA TRP A 193 -3.87 8.21 -22.35
C TRP A 193 -3.70 9.30 -21.29
N GLN A 194 -2.81 10.26 -21.53
CA GLN A 194 -2.59 11.37 -20.59
C GLN A 194 -3.82 12.25 -20.42
N GLN A 195 -4.54 12.56 -21.50
CA GLN A 195 -5.81 13.31 -21.43
C GLN A 195 -6.86 12.58 -20.58
N CYS A 196 -6.99 11.26 -20.74
CA CYS A 196 -7.89 10.46 -19.92
C CYS A 196 -7.49 10.47 -18.44
N ILE A 197 -6.19 10.37 -18.14
CA ILE A 197 -5.68 10.49 -16.77
C ILE A 197 -5.99 11.87 -16.19
N ASP A 198 -5.68 12.95 -16.90
CA ASP A 198 -5.89 14.31 -16.42
C ASP A 198 -7.37 14.61 -16.16
N LEU A 199 -8.26 14.12 -17.01
CA LEU A 199 -9.71 14.23 -16.83
C LEU A 199 -10.20 13.43 -15.63
N ALA A 200 -9.71 12.20 -15.46
CA ALA A 200 -10.04 11.37 -14.30
C ALA A 200 -9.53 12.01 -13.00
N TYR A 201 -8.30 12.52 -13.00
CA TYR A 201 -7.69 13.19 -11.87
C TYR A 201 -8.45 14.48 -11.51
N LYS A 202 -8.78 15.33 -12.48
CA LYS A 202 -9.60 16.54 -12.27
C LYS A 202 -10.99 16.21 -11.70
N LYS A 203 -11.62 15.14 -12.19
CA LYS A 203 -12.92 14.69 -11.71
C LYS A 203 -12.86 14.28 -10.23
N ASN A 204 -11.84 13.50 -9.84
CA ASN A 204 -11.61 13.10 -8.45
C ASN A 204 -11.19 14.29 -7.56
N ARG A 205 -10.45 15.26 -8.10
CA ARG A 205 -10.00 16.45 -7.37
C ARG A 205 -11.14 17.44 -7.08
N ASN A 206 -12.12 17.54 -7.97
CA ASN A 206 -13.23 18.48 -7.84
C ASN A 206 -14.38 17.96 -6.95
N SER A 207 -14.38 16.68 -6.57
CA SER A 207 -15.37 16.11 -5.66
C SER A 207 -15.11 16.39 -4.17
N SER A 208 -13.98 17.00 -3.81
CA SER A 208 -13.55 17.12 -2.41
C SER A 208 -13.13 18.54 -1.99
N PRO A 209 -13.54 19.02 -0.79
CA PRO A 209 -13.20 20.35 -0.28
C PRO A 209 -11.69 20.50 0.02
N PRO A 210 -11.12 21.73 -0.03
CA PRO A 210 -9.68 22.00 -0.03
C PRO A 210 -8.87 21.36 1.11
N ASP A 211 -9.36 21.44 2.35
CA ASP A 211 -8.66 20.93 3.54
C ASP A 211 -8.59 19.39 3.60
N ARG A 212 -9.43 18.68 2.83
CA ARG A 212 -9.41 17.21 2.73
C ARG A 212 -8.53 16.70 1.59
N ARG A 213 -7.98 17.57 0.74
CA ARG A 213 -7.29 17.17 -0.50
C ARG A 213 -5.95 16.50 -0.24
N SER A 214 -5.08 17.15 0.54
CA SER A 214 -3.78 16.60 0.90
C SER A 214 -3.89 15.27 1.64
N LYS A 215 -4.92 15.14 2.48
CA LYS A 215 -5.23 13.92 3.20
C LYS A 215 -5.71 12.82 2.27
N GLN A 216 -6.67 13.09 1.38
CA GLN A 216 -7.13 12.11 0.37
C GLN A 216 -6.05 11.66 -0.60
N ASP A 217 -5.11 12.54 -0.97
CA ASP A 217 -3.97 12.16 -1.81
C ASP A 217 -3.04 11.18 -1.06
N ILE A 218 -2.83 11.40 0.24
CA ILE A 218 -2.13 10.46 1.11
C ILE A 218 -2.94 9.16 1.29
N GLU A 219 -4.25 9.23 1.52
CA GLU A 219 -5.13 8.04 1.61
C GLU A 219 -5.07 7.19 0.33
N ALA A 220 -5.11 7.83 -0.84
CA ALA A 220 -5.03 7.16 -2.13
C ALA A 220 -3.67 6.47 -2.32
N SER A 221 -2.58 7.11 -1.87
CA SER A 221 -1.25 6.50 -1.89
C SER A 221 -1.13 5.30 -0.94
N ILE A 222 -1.82 5.35 0.21
CA ILE A 222 -1.80 4.28 1.21
C ILE A 222 -2.68 3.10 0.79
N ARG A 223 -3.83 3.34 0.15
CA ARG A 223 -4.76 2.29 -0.29
C ARG A 223 -4.34 1.58 -1.57
N ASP A 224 -3.37 2.09 -2.32
CA ASP A 224 -2.88 1.42 -3.51
C ASP A 224 -1.99 0.22 -3.12
N ILE A 225 -2.63 -0.91 -2.82
CA ILE A 225 -1.98 -2.19 -2.43
C ILE A 225 -0.97 -2.66 -3.49
N ARG A 226 -0.99 -2.14 -4.73
CA ARG A 226 -0.02 -2.49 -5.79
C ARG A 226 1.26 -1.64 -5.73
N SER A 227 1.29 -0.63 -4.88
CA SER A 227 2.44 0.26 -4.67
C SER A 227 3.28 -0.07 -3.43
N TRP A 228 2.91 -1.13 -2.71
CA TRP A 228 3.54 -1.62 -1.49
C TRP A 228 3.94 -3.09 -1.64
#